data_AF-A0A2M8CWD5-F1
#
_entry.id   AF-A0A2M8CWD5-F1
#
_cell.length_a   1.000
_cell.length_b   1.000
_cell.length_c   1.000
_cell.angle_alpha   90.00
_cell.angle_beta   90.00
_cell.angle_gamma   90.00
#
_symmetry.space_group_name_H-M   'P 1'
#
loop_
_entity.id
_entity.type
_entity.pdbx_description
1 polymer ?
#
loop_
_entity_poly.entity_id
_entity_poly.type
_entity_poly.pdbx_seq_one_letter_code
_entity_poly.pdbx_strand_id
1 'polypeptide(L)'
;MIMSKNTPSKSKYNEVGDPDFKVDLVVNEGAKVAVFHNKPFQSDLSWLEFNLDTRSLDFIMDDGDVRNFGTTVPEEFAKDMQNAHVVLMVLMNEKTKDPDSGQYFPLIIHRD
;
A
#
# COMPACT_ATOMS: atom_id res chain seq x y z
N MET A 1 -17.50 13.54 10.73
CA MET A 1 -16.87 13.40 9.41
C MET A 1 -17.30 12.05 8.86
N ILE A 2 -18.29 12.04 7.96
CA ILE A 2 -18.92 10.80 7.48
C ILE A 2 -18.12 10.34 6.26
N MET A 3 -17.36 9.25 6.41
CA MET A 3 -16.71 8.59 5.29
C MET A 3 -17.80 7.96 4.41
N SER A 4 -18.10 8.60 3.28
CA SER A 4 -19.05 8.09 2.29
C SER A 4 -18.42 6.91 1.54
N LYS A 5 -19.10 5.76 1.60
CA LYS A 5 -18.98 4.57 0.73
C LYS A 5 -17.57 4.29 0.17
N ASN A 6 -16.67 3.81 1.03
CA ASN A 6 -15.51 3.04 0.58
C ASN A 6 -16.02 1.82 -0.19
N THR A 7 -15.67 1.67 -1.46
CA THR A 7 -15.64 0.36 -2.11
C THR A 7 -14.30 -0.27 -1.73
N PRO A 8 -14.25 -1.22 -0.78
CA PRO A 8 -13.01 -1.91 -0.48
C PRO A 8 -12.76 -2.91 -1.61
N SER A 9 -11.78 -2.66 -2.46
CA SER A 9 -11.16 -3.75 -3.21
C SER A 9 -10.22 -4.46 -2.25
N LYS A 10 -10.54 -5.71 -1.94
CA LYS A 10 -9.71 -6.56 -1.08
C LYS A 10 -8.87 -7.42 -1.99
N SER A 11 -7.62 -7.06 -2.15
CA SER A 11 -6.62 -7.97 -2.68
C SER A 11 -5.61 -8.24 -1.57
N LYS A 12 -5.55 -9.51 -1.15
CA LYS A 12 -4.69 -9.97 -0.05
C LYS A 12 -3.33 -10.34 -0.62
N TYR A 13 -2.28 -9.68 -0.16
CA TYR A 13 -0.90 -9.98 -0.58
C TYR A 13 -0.03 -10.37 0.61
N ASN A 14 0.93 -11.27 0.37
CA ASN A 14 1.82 -11.83 1.39
C ASN A 14 3.24 -11.29 1.23
N GLU A 15 3.98 -11.13 2.34
CA GLU A 15 5.43 -10.96 2.32
C GLU A 15 6.10 -12.22 1.79
N VAL A 16 7.11 -12.08 0.92
CA VAL A 16 8.01 -13.18 0.59
C VAL A 16 8.79 -13.54 1.85
N GLY A 17 8.30 -14.55 2.59
CA GLY A 17 8.93 -15.02 3.84
C GLY A 17 8.02 -14.97 5.07
N ASP A 18 6.90 -14.23 5.03
CA ASP A 18 5.88 -14.23 6.08
C ASP A 18 4.48 -14.43 5.46
N PRO A 19 3.97 -15.68 5.43
CA PRO A 19 2.68 -16.00 4.83
C PRO A 19 1.47 -15.40 5.58
N ASP A 20 1.71 -14.86 6.77
CA ASP A 20 0.69 -14.21 7.60
C ASP A 20 0.71 -12.68 7.47
N PHE A 21 1.73 -12.09 6.82
CA PHE A 21 1.72 -10.68 6.47
C PHE A 21 0.65 -10.43 5.41
N LYS A 22 -0.22 -9.44 5.63
CA LYS A 22 -1.34 -9.14 4.75
C LYS A 22 -1.36 -7.66 4.46
N VAL A 23 -1.46 -7.34 3.18
CA VAL A 23 -1.64 -5.99 2.67
C VAL A 23 -2.97 -5.89 1.95
N ASP A 24 -3.71 -4.81 2.16
CA ASP A 24 -4.89 -4.41 1.41
C ASP A 24 -4.72 -2.99 0.86
N LEU A 25 -4.91 -2.81 -0.45
CA LEU A 25 -4.89 -1.50 -1.11
C LEU A 25 -6.30 -0.91 -1.16
N VAL A 26 -6.44 0.34 -0.73
CA VAL A 26 -7.71 1.07 -0.81
C VAL A 26 -7.48 2.41 -1.49
N VAL A 27 -8.32 2.69 -2.47
CA VAL A 27 -8.36 3.97 -3.17
C VAL A 27 -9.72 4.60 -2.93
N ASN A 28 -9.74 5.89 -2.60
CA ASN A 28 -10.99 6.64 -2.47
C ASN A 28 -11.24 7.57 -3.66
N GLU A 29 -12.44 8.14 -3.72
CA GLU A 29 -12.90 9.03 -4.80
C GLU A 29 -12.04 10.29 -5.00
N GLY A 30 -11.14 10.61 -4.07
CA GLY A 30 -10.20 11.73 -4.18
C GLY A 30 -8.79 11.35 -4.63
N ALA A 31 -8.62 10.17 -5.24
CA ALA A 31 -7.32 9.58 -5.57
C ALA A 31 -6.35 9.47 -4.37
N LYS A 32 -6.89 9.44 -3.15
CA LYS A 32 -6.07 9.16 -1.97
C LYS A 32 -5.92 7.67 -1.86
N VAL A 33 -4.66 7.23 -1.88
CA VAL A 33 -4.29 5.84 -1.75
C VAL A 33 -3.96 5.56 -0.29
N ALA A 34 -4.53 4.50 0.24
CA ALA A 34 -4.19 3.95 1.54
C ALA A 34 -3.82 2.48 1.39
N VAL A 35 -2.84 2.05 2.17
CA VAL A 35 -2.40 0.66 2.24
C VAL A 35 -2.51 0.23 3.69
N PHE A 36 -3.31 -0.79 3.91
CA PHE A 36 -3.51 -1.38 5.23
C PHE A 36 -2.62 -2.61 5.35
N HIS A 37 -1.87 -2.73 6.44
CA HIS A 37 -1.04 -3.88 6.73
C HIS A 37 -1.29 -4.37 8.16
N ASN A 38 -1.17 -5.68 8.40
CA ASN A 38 -1.53 -6.30 9.68
C ASN A 38 -0.35 -6.50 10.64
N LYS A 39 0.88 -6.26 10.18
CA LYS A 39 2.11 -6.43 10.96
C LYS A 39 3.06 -5.26 10.67
N PRO A 40 3.92 -4.88 11.62
CA PRO A 40 4.99 -3.94 11.34
C PRO A 40 5.99 -4.55 10.34
N PHE A 41 6.61 -3.70 9.53
CA PHE A 41 7.75 -4.11 8.71
C PHE A 41 8.96 -4.39 9.61
N GLN A 42 9.86 -5.27 9.16
CA GLN A 42 11.08 -5.59 9.91
C GLN A 42 12.12 -4.46 9.89
N SER A 43 12.03 -3.60 8.87
CA SER A 43 12.85 -2.40 8.69
C SER A 43 11.94 -1.20 8.52
N ASP A 44 12.48 0.02 8.63
CA ASP A 44 11.69 1.23 8.38
C ASP A 44 11.41 1.39 6.87
N LEU A 45 10.16 1.73 6.55
CA LEU A 45 9.75 2.02 5.17
C LEU A 45 10.21 3.43 4.79
N SER A 46 10.80 3.59 3.60
CA SER A 46 11.24 4.88 3.08
C SER A 46 10.19 5.50 2.16
N TRP A 47 9.81 4.76 1.10
CA TRP A 47 8.83 5.17 0.09
C TRP A 47 8.21 3.95 -0.61
N LEU A 48 7.22 4.21 -1.47
CA LEU A 48 6.65 3.20 -2.35
C LEU A 48 6.97 3.55 -3.81
N GLU A 49 7.17 2.54 -4.64
CA GLU A 49 7.37 2.69 -6.09
C GLU A 49 6.20 2.08 -6.85
N PHE A 50 5.65 2.83 -7.81
CA PHE A 50 4.62 2.32 -8.71
C PHE A 50 5.11 2.34 -10.15
N ASN A 51 5.26 1.13 -10.70
CA ASN A 51 5.61 0.91 -12.09
C ASN A 51 4.35 0.99 -12.96
N LEU A 52 4.28 1.96 -13.86
CA LEU A 52 3.11 2.18 -14.70
C LEU A 52 2.87 1.09 -15.75
N ASP A 53 3.93 0.41 -16.19
CA ASP A 53 3.86 -0.57 -17.26
C ASP A 53 3.40 -1.94 -16.73
N THR A 54 3.91 -2.33 -15.55
CA THR A 54 3.56 -3.60 -14.89
C THR A 54 2.42 -3.47 -13.88
N ARG A 55 2.09 -2.24 -13.46
CA ARG A 55 1.23 -1.95 -12.31
C ARG A 55 1.74 -2.55 -11.01
N SER A 56 3.04 -2.80 -10.89
CA SER A 56 3.66 -3.24 -9.64
C SER A 56 3.72 -2.07 -8.66
N LEU A 57 3.29 -2.31 -7.42
CA LEU A 57 3.54 -1.44 -6.27
C LEU A 57 4.55 -2.11 -5.35
N ASP A 58 5.74 -1.53 -5.28
CA ASP A 58 6.88 -2.01 -4.53
C ASP A 58 7.12 -1.14 -3.29
N PHE A 59 7.66 -1.76 -2.23
CA PHE A 59 7.89 -1.11 -0.92
C PHE A 59 9.39 -1.02 -0.69
N ILE A 60 9.91 0.21 -0.59
CA ILE A 60 11.34 0.45 -0.46
C ILE A 60 11.68 0.77 0.98
N MET A 61 12.61 0.00 1.54
CA MET A 61 13.01 0.06 2.93
C MET A 61 14.30 0.90 3.09
N ASP A 62 14.51 1.49 4.28
CA ASP A 62 15.64 2.39 4.57
C ASP A 62 17.01 1.68 4.55
N ASP A 63 17.01 0.35 4.70
CA ASP A 63 18.21 -0.47 4.59
C ASP A 63 18.66 -0.69 3.14
N GLY A 64 17.91 -0.15 2.16
CA GLY A 64 18.18 -0.31 0.73
C GLY A 64 17.76 -1.67 0.19
N ASP A 65 17.17 -2.55 1.01
CA ASP A 65 16.61 -3.80 0.54
C ASP A 65 15.26 -3.51 -0.14
N VAL A 66 15.24 -3.72 -1.45
CA VAL A 66 13.99 -3.86 -2.20
C VAL A 66 13.43 -5.23 -1.87
N ARG A 67 12.56 -5.27 -0.88
CA ARG A 67 11.79 -6.48 -0.61
C ARG A 67 10.70 -6.57 -1.66
N ASN A 68 10.70 -7.67 -2.42
CA ASN A 68 9.72 -7.97 -3.46
C ASN A 68 8.35 -8.28 -2.82
N PHE A 69 7.74 -7.26 -2.24
CA PHE A 69 6.33 -7.22 -1.86
C PHE A 69 5.44 -6.73 -3.01
N GLY A 70 6.06 -6.56 -4.19
CA GLY A 70 5.46 -6.08 -5.43
C GLY A 70 4.08 -6.63 -5.63
N THR A 71 3.09 -5.77 -5.44
CA THR A 71 1.71 -6.14 -5.66
C THR A 71 1.22 -5.56 -6.97
N THR A 72 0.62 -6.40 -7.81
CA THR A 72 -0.06 -5.90 -9.00
C THR A 72 -1.33 -5.17 -8.58
N VAL A 73 -1.34 -3.87 -8.80
CA VAL A 73 -2.50 -3.02 -8.61
C VAL A 73 -3.54 -3.34 -9.70
N PRO A 74 -4.81 -3.56 -9.32
CA PRO A 74 -5.90 -3.70 -10.28
C PRO A 74 -5.96 -2.52 -11.26
N GLU A 75 -6.25 -2.81 -12.54
CA GLU A 75 -6.24 -1.80 -13.61
C GLU A 75 -7.18 -0.61 -13.32
N GLU A 76 -8.31 -0.86 -12.67
CA GLU A 76 -9.28 0.15 -12.24
C GLU A 76 -8.69 1.23 -11.33
N PHE A 77 -7.61 0.94 -10.60
CA PHE A 77 -6.93 1.89 -9.72
C PHE A 77 -5.67 2.49 -10.32
N ALA A 78 -5.23 2.04 -11.50
CA ALA A 78 -3.97 2.51 -12.09
C ALA A 78 -3.97 4.02 -12.32
N LYS A 79 -5.12 4.60 -12.69
CA LYS A 79 -5.27 6.04 -12.87
C LYS A 79 -5.21 6.80 -11.55
N ASP A 80 -5.75 6.24 -10.46
CA ASP A 80 -5.68 6.88 -9.16
C ASP A 80 -4.26 6.86 -8.62
N MET A 81 -3.55 5.73 -8.77
CA MET A 81 -2.13 5.61 -8.44
C MET A 81 -1.27 6.62 -9.22
N GLN A 82 -1.56 6.85 -10.51
CA GLN A 82 -0.87 7.86 -11.33
C GLN A 82 -1.01 9.30 -10.82
N ASN A 83 -2.09 9.60 -10.08
CA ASN A 83 -2.34 10.94 -9.55
C ASN A 83 -1.93 11.06 -8.07
N ALA A 84 -1.60 9.95 -7.41
CA ALA A 84 -1.17 9.93 -6.03
C ALA A 84 0.30 10.34 -5.92
N HIS A 85 0.59 11.18 -4.92
CA HIS A 85 1.95 11.61 -4.59
C HIS A 85 2.44 11.03 -3.26
N VAL A 86 1.48 10.62 -2.42
CA VAL A 86 1.70 10.01 -1.12
C VAL A 86 0.69 8.90 -0.91
N VAL A 87 1.09 7.89 -0.15
CA VAL A 87 0.26 6.78 0.28
C VAL A 87 0.14 6.83 1.80
N LEU A 88 -1.08 6.69 2.31
CA LEU A 88 -1.31 6.48 3.74
C LEU A 88 -1.09 5.01 4.08
N MET A 89 0.00 4.70 4.78
CA MET A 89 0.23 3.38 5.36
C MET A 89 -0.50 3.30 6.71
N VAL A 90 -1.28 2.24 6.93
CA VAL A 90 -2.04 2.02 8.15
C VAL A 90 -1.74 0.64 8.72
N LEU A 91 -1.19 0.60 9.93
CA LEU A 91 -1.04 -0.63 10.69
C LEU A 91 -2.38 -0.96 11.35
N MET A 92 -2.91 -2.15 11.07
CA MET A 92 -4.18 -2.63 11.58
C MET A 92 -3.97 -3.60 12.73
N ASN A 93 -4.74 -3.41 13.80
CA ASN A 93 -4.82 -4.37 14.89
C ASN A 93 -5.60 -5.60 14.44
N GLU A 94 -4.96 -6.77 14.35
CA GLU A 94 -5.67 -7.96 13.88
C GLU A 94 -6.81 -8.42 14.81
N LYS A 95 -6.75 -8.11 16.10
CA LYS A 95 -7.75 -8.54 17.08
C LYS A 95 -8.97 -7.64 17.06
N THR A 96 -8.78 -6.32 17.11
CA THR A 96 -9.89 -5.36 17.20
C THR A 96 -10.41 -4.92 15.84
N LYS A 97 -9.59 -5.07 14.78
CA LYS A 97 -9.81 -4.50 13.43
C LYS A 97 -9.79 -2.98 13.38
N ASP A 98 -9.25 -2.34 14.43
CA ASP A 98 -9.02 -0.89 14.47
C ASP A 98 -7.61 -0.54 13.95
N PRO A 99 -7.40 0.68 13.43
CA PRO A 99 -6.05 1.16 13.10
C PRO A 99 -5.23 1.41 14.38
N ASP A 100 -4.06 0.79 14.47
CA ASP A 100 -3.09 1.03 15.56
C ASP A 100 -2.24 2.29 15.26
N SER A 101 -1.84 2.50 14.00
CA SER A 101 -1.08 3.69 13.57
C SER A 101 -1.29 4.01 12.10
N GLY A 102 -0.96 5.24 11.69
CA GLY A 102 -0.97 5.65 10.29
C GLY A 102 0.05 6.73 9.96
N GLN A 103 0.73 6.60 8.81
CA GLN A 103 1.76 7.51 8.35
C GLN A 103 1.73 7.67 6.83
N TYR A 104 2.02 8.87 6.35
CA TYR A 104 2.15 9.15 4.92
C TYR A 104 3.57 8.89 4.45
N PHE A 105 3.68 8.18 3.34
CA PHE A 105 4.94 7.91 2.65
C PHE A 105 4.89 8.41 1.21
N PRO A 106 6.02 8.86 0.65
CA PRO A 106 6.09 9.24 -0.76
C PRO A 106 5.71 8.08 -1.67
N LEU A 107 5.03 8.38 -2.78
CA LEU A 107 4.85 7.48 -3.91
C LEU A 107 5.70 7.98 -5.08
N ILE A 108 6.66 7.17 -5.51
CA ILE A 108 7.49 7.43 -6.67
C ILE A 108 6.89 6.68 -7.84
N ILE A 109 6.59 7.39 -8.92
CA ILE A 109 5.98 6.82 -10.12
C ILE A 109 7.07 6.71 -11.19
N HIS A 110 7.21 5.53 -11.79
CA HIS A 110 8.18 5.31 -12.86
C HIS A 110 7.63 4.40 -13.98
N ARG A 111 8.40 4.33 -15.06
CA ARG A 111 8.26 3.44 -16.22
C ARG A 111 9.62 2.82 -16.47
N ASP A 112 9.63 1.62 -17.03
CA ASP A 112 10.88 0.94 -17.41
C ASP A 112 11.31 1.28 -18.86
#